data_AF-A0A7J4QG86-F1
#
_entry.id   AF-A0A7J4QG86-F1
#
_cell.length_a   1.000
_cell.length_b   1.000
_cell.length_c   1.000
_cell.angle_alpha   90.00
_cell.angle_beta   90.00
_cell.angle_gamma   90.00
#
_symmetry.space_group_name_H-M   'P 1'
#
loop_
_entity.id
_entity.type
_entity.pdbx_description
1 polymer ?
#
loop_
_entity_poly.entity_id
_entity_poly.type
_entity_poly.pdbx_seq_one_letter_code
_entity_poly.pdbx_strand_id
1 'polypeptide(L)'
;MKHWLFPVAALVLASFLLAGCTDWGLDPHGKGYNFSYAVSEAGFNADDFKKQIDTALKQGNDPFARAELVFVLGRLNNDQAMLSFALDFFHKVEEQAEEADRPFEKALLYESIASLDDTKYNRLKAAEAWRRAGEKERALLNFNLAVGRETEWQSDTKPFENNAGISSAFSNVIIGSTRIALNSNDVVVSQADGVTRDFRAMQLQSPFSGNILDENAGMVLSELKAAAGFRHYIAAGTIVKEIDGKWYAPDEKGVYMFEVPFENVLYPTTRLLRKDIAVIIDTRGIGMIVSRAIAKNATAVLGSCDSAGDVKAALYLGGKGIKVICSTDLSAPMLIGSNITAAGSAPFRLEGDTAVIGDRRVAISRNEPVVAGDYAGKKENMLGYGTPAKYFSELEKRGVKLNVYPVGIDGMNQTGKIIKKAKDKKANVIAVRVLSSDDYAIVKAWLEEKSGRQAVLFGSETSPYGYKLSREFKSQTSFDDPNPVIE
;
A
#
# COMPACT_ATOMS: atom_id res chain seq x y z
N MET A 1 50.62 -8.64 59.06
CA MET A 1 50.06 -9.30 57.86
C MET A 1 48.60 -9.62 58.12
N LYS A 2 47.73 -9.30 57.17
CA LYS A 2 46.26 -9.58 57.12
C LYS A 2 45.32 -8.65 57.89
N HIS A 3 44.58 -7.91 57.07
CA HIS A 3 43.12 -7.67 57.08
C HIS A 3 42.78 -6.18 56.94
N TRP A 4 41.66 -5.93 56.27
CA TRP A 4 41.04 -4.64 55.91
C TRP A 4 41.25 -4.19 54.45
N LEU A 5 40.54 -4.83 53.51
CA LEU A 5 40.26 -4.31 52.17
C LEU A 5 39.12 -5.10 51.48
N PHE A 6 37.98 -5.29 52.15
CA PHE A 6 36.76 -5.84 51.52
C PHE A 6 35.52 -5.34 52.29
N PRO A 7 35.00 -4.15 51.96
CA PRO A 7 33.56 -4.12 51.64
C PRO A 7 33.15 -3.13 50.53
N VAL A 8 34.07 -2.41 49.87
CA VAL A 8 33.69 -1.37 48.89
C VAL A 8 33.38 -1.94 47.50
N ALA A 9 34.02 -3.06 47.11
CA ALA A 9 33.81 -3.67 45.79
C ALA A 9 32.42 -4.32 45.63
N ALA A 10 31.81 -4.80 46.72
CA ALA A 10 30.48 -5.42 46.67
C ALA A 10 29.34 -4.39 46.55
N LEU A 11 29.51 -3.18 47.13
CA LEU A 11 28.51 -2.12 47.01
C LEU A 11 28.50 -1.46 45.62
N VAL A 12 29.66 -1.34 44.96
CA VAL A 12 29.74 -0.80 43.59
C VAL A 12 29.17 -1.79 42.56
N LEU A 13 29.36 -3.11 42.74
CA LEU A 13 28.71 -4.11 41.89
C LEU A 13 27.19 -4.17 42.07
N ALA A 14 26.68 -4.02 43.30
CA ALA A 14 25.24 -3.96 43.56
C ALA A 14 24.59 -2.68 43.02
N SER A 15 25.34 -1.57 42.99
CA SER A 15 24.86 -0.30 42.42
C SER A 15 24.75 -0.33 40.89
N PHE A 16 25.64 -1.06 40.20
CA PHE A 16 25.52 -1.30 38.75
C PHE A 16 24.45 -2.34 38.38
N LEU A 17 24.10 -3.25 39.30
CA LEU A 17 22.99 -4.19 39.12
C LEU A 17 21.61 -3.57 39.41
N LEU A 18 21.54 -2.50 40.21
CA LEU A 18 20.29 -1.80 40.54
C LEU A 18 20.03 -0.53 39.73
N ALA A 19 21.04 0.04 39.06
CA ALA A 19 20.89 1.18 38.14
C ALA A 19 20.42 0.78 36.71
N GLY A 20 20.19 -0.51 36.45
CA GLY A 20 19.80 -1.04 35.14
C GLY A 20 18.30 -1.29 34.94
N CYS A 21 17.47 -1.20 35.98
CA CYS A 21 16.02 -1.29 35.85
C CYS A 21 15.43 0.11 35.61
N THR A 22 15.88 0.79 34.56
CA THR A 22 15.02 1.81 33.97
C THR A 22 13.78 1.09 33.49
N ASP A 23 12.61 1.58 33.87
CA ASP A 23 11.31 1.06 33.48
C ASP A 23 11.17 1.16 31.95
N TRP A 24 11.71 0.16 31.24
CA TRP A 24 11.57 0.02 29.80
C TRP A 24 10.12 -0.44 29.58
N GLY A 25 9.18 0.50 29.69
CA GLY A 25 7.78 0.22 29.37
C GLY A 25 7.65 -0.37 27.96
N LEU A 26 6.57 -1.12 27.76
CA LEU A 26 6.22 -1.75 26.49
C LEU A 26 6.17 -0.75 25.34
N ASP A 27 6.44 -1.27 24.14
CA ASP A 27 6.60 -0.51 22.90
C ASP A 27 7.63 0.63 23.04
N PRO A 28 8.87 0.33 23.50
CA PRO A 28 9.85 1.36 23.86
C PRO A 28 10.23 2.25 22.68
N HIS A 29 10.17 1.72 21.46
CA HIS A 29 10.51 2.44 20.23
C HIS A 29 9.33 3.21 19.64
N GLY A 30 8.08 2.95 20.07
CA GLY A 30 6.90 3.74 19.71
C GLY A 30 6.81 5.08 20.44
N LYS A 31 7.56 5.25 21.52
CA LYS A 31 7.60 6.51 22.28
C LYS A 31 8.12 7.65 21.41
N GLY A 32 7.27 8.65 21.17
CA GLY A 32 7.60 9.85 20.39
C GLY A 32 6.97 9.90 19.00
N TYR A 33 6.34 8.82 18.54
CA TYR A 33 5.56 8.83 17.31
C TYR A 33 4.12 9.30 17.58
N ASN A 34 3.57 10.12 16.68
CA ASN A 34 2.18 10.55 16.74
C ASN A 34 1.31 9.63 15.85
N PHE A 35 0.93 8.48 16.39
CA PHE A 35 0.07 7.51 15.67
C PHE A 35 -1.33 8.05 15.35
N SER A 36 -1.80 9.07 16.07
CA SER A 36 -3.07 9.75 15.77
C SER A 36 -3.03 10.53 14.44
N TYR A 37 -1.84 10.86 13.93
CA TYR A 37 -1.69 11.54 12.64
C TYR A 37 -2.28 10.70 11.50
N ALA A 38 -1.94 9.40 11.43
CA ALA A 38 -2.47 8.52 10.39
C ALA A 38 -4.01 8.37 10.47
N VAL A 39 -4.57 8.39 11.69
CA VAL A 39 -6.03 8.38 11.91
C VAL A 39 -6.66 9.68 11.38
N SER A 40 -6.07 10.83 11.68
CA SER A 40 -6.60 12.12 11.22
C SER A 40 -6.46 12.32 9.70
N GLU A 41 -5.35 11.88 9.11
CA GLU A 41 -5.15 11.95 7.64
C GLU A 41 -6.10 11.01 6.90
N ALA A 42 -6.47 9.89 7.51
CA ALA A 42 -7.53 9.03 7.00
C ALA A 42 -8.93 9.68 7.10
N GLY A 43 -9.05 10.86 7.72
CA GLY A 43 -10.29 11.64 7.82
C GLY A 43 -11.14 11.30 9.05
N PHE A 44 -10.60 10.55 10.01
CA PHE A 44 -11.33 10.16 11.20
C PHE A 44 -11.06 11.09 12.38
N ASN A 45 -12.10 11.33 13.18
CA ASN A 45 -11.92 11.85 14.53
C ASN A 45 -11.30 10.74 15.40
N ALA A 46 -10.19 11.03 16.09
CA ALA A 46 -9.48 10.04 16.89
C ALA A 46 -10.34 9.42 18.01
N ASP A 47 -11.24 10.18 18.63
CA ASP A 47 -12.12 9.67 19.69
C ASP A 47 -13.20 8.76 19.13
N ASP A 48 -13.76 9.09 17.97
CA ASP A 48 -14.73 8.22 17.30
C ASP A 48 -14.07 6.93 16.79
N PHE A 49 -12.82 7.03 16.32
CA PHE A 49 -12.01 5.87 15.95
C PHE A 49 -11.78 4.95 17.16
N LYS A 50 -11.43 5.52 18.33
CA LYS A 50 -11.30 4.75 19.59
C LYS A 50 -12.60 4.05 19.98
N LYS A 51 -13.76 4.73 19.89
CA LYS A 51 -15.07 4.12 20.17
C LYS A 51 -15.40 2.96 19.21
N GLN A 52 -14.99 3.06 17.95
CA GLN A 52 -15.15 1.99 16.98
C GLN A 52 -14.30 0.77 17.37
N ILE A 53 -13.05 0.98 17.79
CA ILE A 53 -12.21 -0.11 18.29
C ILE A 53 -12.84 -0.78 19.54
N ASP A 54 -13.31 0.01 20.51
CA ASP A 54 -13.98 -0.53 21.70
C ASP A 54 -15.22 -1.37 21.36
N THR A 55 -15.93 -1.00 20.29
CA THR A 55 -17.07 -1.76 19.78
C THR A 55 -16.62 -3.05 19.12
N ALA A 56 -15.60 -2.99 18.27
CA ALA A 56 -15.02 -4.16 17.60
C ALA A 56 -14.46 -5.18 18.60
N LEU A 57 -13.82 -4.73 19.68
CA LEU A 57 -13.30 -5.60 20.75
C LEU A 57 -14.39 -6.41 21.48
N LYS A 58 -15.62 -5.90 21.52
CA LYS A 58 -16.77 -6.62 22.11
C LYS A 58 -17.38 -7.65 21.16
N GLN A 59 -17.15 -7.51 19.86
CA GLN A 59 -17.75 -8.33 18.81
C GLN A 59 -16.79 -9.39 18.25
N GLY A 60 -15.48 -9.13 18.30
CA GLY A 60 -14.46 -9.97 17.67
C GLY A 60 -14.08 -11.21 18.49
N ASN A 61 -13.98 -12.36 17.80
CA ASN A 61 -13.49 -13.61 18.38
C ASN A 61 -12.07 -13.99 17.91
N ASP A 62 -11.53 -13.36 16.86
CA ASP A 62 -10.17 -13.62 16.37
C ASP A 62 -9.13 -13.09 17.40
N PRO A 63 -8.32 -13.97 18.03
CA PRO A 63 -7.34 -13.54 19.02
C PRO A 63 -6.26 -12.60 18.47
N PHE A 64 -5.85 -12.75 17.20
CA PHE A 64 -4.88 -11.85 16.57
C PHE A 64 -5.50 -10.48 16.34
N ALA A 65 -6.72 -10.43 15.81
CA ALA A 65 -7.44 -9.18 15.62
C ALA A 65 -7.63 -8.44 16.96
N ARG A 66 -7.98 -9.16 18.04
CA ARG A 66 -8.07 -8.58 19.38
C ARG A 66 -6.73 -8.05 19.87
N ALA A 67 -5.63 -8.78 19.69
CA ALA A 67 -4.30 -8.31 20.05
C ALA A 67 -3.95 -6.99 19.34
N GLU A 68 -4.19 -6.91 18.03
CA GLU A 68 -3.99 -5.69 17.23
C GLU A 68 -4.87 -4.53 17.71
N LEU A 69 -6.17 -4.76 17.91
CA LEU A 69 -7.10 -3.71 18.33
C LEU A 69 -6.71 -3.13 19.70
N VAL A 70 -6.34 -3.98 20.67
CA VAL A 70 -5.85 -3.53 21.98
C VAL A 70 -4.52 -2.81 21.85
N PHE A 71 -3.61 -3.30 20.99
CA PHE A 71 -2.33 -2.66 20.73
C PHE A 71 -2.50 -1.24 20.15
N VAL A 72 -3.36 -1.09 19.14
CA VAL A 72 -3.70 0.20 18.53
C VAL A 72 -4.28 1.16 19.57
N LEU A 73 -5.23 0.71 20.40
CA LEU A 73 -5.77 1.54 21.49
C LEU A 73 -4.68 1.95 22.48
N GLY A 74 -3.82 1.02 22.89
CA GLY A 74 -2.70 1.30 23.79
C GLY A 74 -1.80 2.41 23.26
N ARG A 75 -1.47 2.39 21.95
CA ARG A 75 -0.71 3.47 21.31
C ARG A 75 -1.45 4.80 21.22
N LEU A 76 -2.71 4.78 20.79
CA LEU A 76 -3.52 6.00 20.63
C LEU A 76 -3.85 6.68 21.97
N ASN A 77 -3.81 5.93 23.08
CA ASN A 77 -4.02 6.43 24.44
C ASN A 77 -2.72 6.61 25.23
N ASN A 78 -1.57 6.18 24.69
CA ASN A 78 -0.31 6.05 25.43
C ASN A 78 -0.50 5.26 26.76
N ASP A 79 -1.25 4.16 26.69
CA ASP A 79 -1.68 3.34 27.82
C ASP A 79 -0.87 2.03 27.88
N GLN A 80 0.06 1.96 28.83
CA GLN A 80 0.94 0.80 29.04
C GLN A 80 0.18 -0.44 29.54
N ALA A 81 -0.94 -0.28 30.26
CA ALA A 81 -1.75 -1.41 30.69
C ALA A 81 -2.45 -2.05 29.49
N MET A 82 -2.98 -1.24 28.56
CA MET A 82 -3.51 -1.76 27.29
C MET A 82 -2.43 -2.46 26.47
N LEU A 83 -1.22 -1.90 26.37
CA LEU A 83 -0.12 -2.59 25.67
C LEU A 83 0.25 -3.93 26.32
N SER A 84 0.18 -4.04 27.65
CA SER A 84 0.36 -5.31 28.37
C SER A 84 -0.75 -6.30 28.03
N PHE A 85 -2.00 -5.86 27.98
CA PHE A 85 -3.11 -6.72 27.56
C PHE A 85 -2.97 -7.18 26.10
N ALA A 86 -2.46 -6.33 25.21
CA ALA A 86 -2.18 -6.72 23.83
C ALA A 86 -1.12 -7.82 23.75
N LEU A 87 -0.04 -7.70 24.55
CA LEU A 87 1.01 -8.71 24.66
C LEU A 87 0.44 -10.07 25.14
N ASP A 88 -0.44 -10.07 26.15
CA ASP A 88 -1.12 -11.28 26.62
C ASP A 88 -1.94 -11.95 25.51
N PHE A 89 -2.63 -11.17 24.67
CA PHE A 89 -3.35 -11.71 23.52
C PHE A 89 -2.40 -12.28 22.45
N PHE A 90 -1.27 -11.62 22.16
CA PHE A 90 -0.29 -12.18 21.23
C PHE A 90 0.30 -13.50 21.72
N HIS A 91 0.56 -13.65 23.02
CA HIS A 91 1.00 -14.94 23.58
C HIS A 91 -0.05 -16.06 23.43
N LYS A 92 -1.34 -15.74 23.59
CA LYS A 92 -2.43 -16.71 23.32
C LYS A 92 -2.49 -17.11 21.84
N VAL A 93 -2.25 -16.18 20.91
CA VAL A 93 -2.14 -16.52 19.48
C VAL A 93 -0.93 -17.41 19.24
N GLU A 94 0.17 -17.18 19.95
CA GLU A 94 1.38 -17.99 19.85
C GLU A 94 1.10 -19.45 20.18
N GLU A 95 0.39 -19.73 21.28
CA GLU A 95 0.00 -21.08 21.69
C GLU A 95 -0.75 -21.80 20.56
N GLN A 96 -1.64 -21.09 19.85
CA GLN A 96 -2.39 -21.63 18.71
C GLN A 96 -1.52 -21.81 17.46
N ALA A 97 -0.55 -20.92 17.24
CA ALA A 97 0.34 -20.96 16.09
C ALA A 97 1.39 -22.08 16.19
N GLU A 98 1.73 -22.54 17.41
CA GLU A 98 2.66 -23.66 17.60
C GLU A 98 2.15 -24.97 17.00
N GLU A 99 0.83 -25.11 16.89
CA GLU A 99 0.17 -26.29 16.33
C GLU A 99 0.08 -26.27 14.79
N ALA A 100 0.35 -25.11 14.15
CA ALA A 100 0.18 -24.92 12.72
C ALA A 100 1.53 -24.87 11.97
N ASP A 101 1.65 -25.59 10.86
CA ASP A 101 2.83 -25.54 9.96
C ASP A 101 2.84 -24.25 9.09
N ARG A 102 2.99 -23.10 9.75
CA ARG A 102 2.96 -21.76 9.14
C ARG A 102 4.17 -20.93 9.61
N PRO A 103 5.39 -21.26 9.14
CA PRO A 103 6.62 -20.71 9.72
C PRO A 103 6.75 -19.19 9.55
N PHE A 104 6.24 -18.62 8.45
CA PHE A 104 6.25 -17.16 8.23
C PHE A 104 5.33 -16.42 9.21
N GLU A 105 4.12 -16.93 9.44
CA GLU A 105 3.15 -16.34 10.38
C GLU A 105 3.68 -16.38 11.81
N LYS A 106 4.25 -17.53 12.21
CA LYS A 106 4.90 -17.68 13.51
C LYS A 106 6.05 -16.68 13.69
N ALA A 107 6.87 -16.49 12.66
CA ALA A 107 7.99 -15.55 12.72
C ALA A 107 7.52 -14.09 12.82
N LEU A 108 6.50 -13.68 12.07
CA LEU A 108 5.94 -12.33 12.15
C LEU A 108 5.26 -12.06 13.51
N LEU A 109 4.59 -13.07 14.07
CA LEU A 109 4.00 -12.99 15.41
C LEU A 109 5.08 -12.79 16.48
N TYR A 110 6.17 -13.55 16.43
CA TYR A 110 7.26 -13.41 17.40
C TYR A 110 8.00 -12.09 17.26
N GLU A 111 8.19 -11.58 16.04
CA GLU A 111 8.74 -10.25 15.83
C GLU A 111 7.80 -9.15 16.34
N SER A 112 6.48 -9.36 16.24
CA SER A 112 5.48 -8.46 16.83
C SER A 112 5.59 -8.45 18.35
N ILE A 113 5.63 -9.63 18.99
CA ILE A 113 5.86 -9.76 20.44
C ILE A 113 7.15 -9.05 20.85
N ALA A 114 8.26 -9.32 20.14
CA ALA A 114 9.55 -8.71 20.43
C ALA A 114 9.60 -7.19 20.20
N SER A 115 8.72 -6.63 19.36
CA SER A 115 8.60 -5.18 19.19
C SER A 115 7.87 -4.50 20.36
N LEU A 116 6.92 -5.19 20.99
CA LEU A 116 6.22 -4.71 22.18
C LEU A 116 7.09 -4.91 23.43
N ASP A 117 7.64 -6.12 23.60
CA ASP A 117 8.50 -6.50 24.72
C ASP A 117 9.91 -6.82 24.19
N ASP A 118 10.76 -5.78 24.15
CA ASP A 118 12.09 -5.76 23.51
C ASP A 118 13.17 -6.49 24.32
N THR A 119 12.81 -7.62 24.94
CA THR A 119 13.76 -8.45 25.67
C THR A 119 14.65 -9.23 24.71
N LYS A 120 15.90 -9.48 25.13
CA LYS A 120 16.83 -10.38 24.44
C LYS A 120 16.19 -11.74 24.14
N TYR A 121 15.37 -12.27 25.06
CA TYR A 121 14.69 -13.55 24.88
C TYR A 121 13.72 -13.52 23.69
N ASN A 122 12.79 -12.57 23.65
CA ASN A 122 11.81 -12.46 22.56
C ASN A 122 12.50 -12.21 21.21
N ARG A 123 13.56 -11.40 21.18
CA ARG A 123 14.35 -11.16 19.97
C ARG A 123 15.04 -12.42 19.44
N LEU A 124 15.67 -13.21 20.32
CA LEU A 124 16.28 -14.49 19.92
C LEU A 124 15.23 -15.50 19.43
N LYS A 125 14.05 -15.51 20.06
CA LYS A 125 12.92 -16.34 19.65
C LYS A 125 12.39 -15.95 18.25
N ALA A 126 12.24 -14.65 17.99
CA ALA A 126 11.91 -14.13 16.66
C ALA A 126 12.99 -14.48 15.61
N ALA A 127 14.27 -14.34 15.97
CA ALA A 127 15.39 -14.70 15.11
C ALA A 127 15.36 -16.17 14.70
N GLU A 128 15.11 -17.07 15.66
CA GLU A 128 14.99 -18.50 15.38
C GLU A 128 13.79 -18.81 14.46
N ALA A 129 12.63 -18.20 14.71
CA ALA A 129 11.45 -18.41 13.87
C ALA A 129 11.67 -17.91 12.43
N TRP A 130 12.28 -16.73 12.24
CA TRP A 130 12.64 -16.26 10.89
C TRP A 130 13.63 -17.18 10.19
N ARG A 131 14.60 -17.74 10.93
CA ARG A 131 15.54 -18.74 10.38
C ARG A 131 14.80 -19.98 9.89
N ARG A 132 13.80 -20.47 10.65
CA ARG A 132 12.95 -21.61 10.24
C ARG A 132 12.05 -21.27 9.06
N ALA A 133 11.63 -20.02 8.93
CA ALA A 133 10.89 -19.52 7.78
C ALA A 133 11.75 -19.30 6.52
N GLY A 134 13.07 -19.46 6.62
CA GLY A 134 14.01 -19.28 5.50
C GLY A 134 14.47 -17.84 5.29
N GLU A 135 14.04 -16.89 6.12
CA GLU A 135 14.33 -15.45 5.99
C GLU A 135 15.62 -15.09 6.75
N LYS A 136 16.77 -15.46 6.18
CA LYS A 136 18.09 -15.36 6.85
C LYS A 136 18.45 -13.96 7.31
N GLU A 137 18.17 -12.95 6.50
CA GLU A 137 18.49 -11.55 6.82
C GLU A 137 17.67 -11.05 8.01
N ARG A 138 16.38 -11.41 8.06
CA ARG A 138 15.48 -11.04 9.15
C ARG A 138 15.79 -11.78 10.45
N ALA A 139 16.25 -13.02 10.33
CA ALA A 139 16.80 -13.77 11.45
C ALA A 139 18.07 -13.10 12.01
N LEU A 140 19.00 -12.71 11.14
CA LEU A 140 20.23 -12.01 11.53
C LEU A 140 19.94 -10.66 12.18
N LEU A 141 18.99 -9.89 11.64
CA LEU A 141 18.53 -8.64 12.24
C LEU A 141 18.08 -8.85 13.69
N ASN A 142 17.13 -9.75 13.91
CA ASN A 142 16.58 -9.97 15.25
C ASN A 142 17.66 -10.50 16.22
N PHE A 143 18.60 -11.31 15.73
CA PHE A 143 19.76 -11.72 16.50
C PHE A 143 20.65 -10.53 16.89
N ASN A 144 21.00 -9.67 15.92
CA ASN A 144 21.83 -8.49 16.14
C ASN A 144 21.18 -7.52 17.13
N LEU A 145 19.87 -7.26 17.00
CA LEU A 145 19.11 -6.47 17.98
C LEU A 145 19.19 -7.10 19.38
N ALA A 146 19.03 -8.42 19.50
CA ALA A 146 19.11 -9.12 20.78
C ALA A 146 20.48 -9.00 21.49
N VAL A 147 21.56 -8.85 20.73
CA VAL A 147 22.93 -8.77 21.27
C VAL A 147 23.52 -7.36 21.20
N GLY A 148 22.72 -6.34 20.83
CA GLY A 148 23.16 -4.96 20.72
C GLY A 148 24.20 -4.72 19.62
N ARG A 149 24.15 -5.48 18.52
CA ARG A 149 25.02 -5.31 17.34
C ARG A 149 24.30 -4.52 16.25
N GLU A 150 25.08 -3.76 15.49
CA GLU A 150 24.59 -3.15 14.28
C GLU A 150 24.44 -4.19 13.16
N THR A 151 23.45 -3.99 12.32
CA THR A 151 23.26 -4.74 11.08
C THR A 151 23.81 -3.88 9.94
N GLU A 152 24.64 -4.47 9.09
CA GLU A 152 25.06 -3.82 7.84
C GLU A 152 23.91 -3.85 6.85
N TRP A 153 23.68 -2.73 6.17
CA TRP A 153 22.57 -2.58 5.23
C TRP A 153 23.09 -2.12 3.88
N GLN A 154 22.45 -2.63 2.82
CA GLN A 154 22.67 -2.13 1.48
C GLN A 154 21.50 -1.21 1.10
N SER A 155 21.80 -0.11 0.41
CA SER A 155 20.77 0.82 -0.03
C SER A 155 21.05 1.36 -1.43
N ASP A 156 19.96 1.64 -2.14
CA ASP A 156 19.97 2.39 -3.38
C ASP A 156 18.84 3.42 -3.34
N THR A 157 19.14 4.56 -2.71
CA THR A 157 18.20 5.67 -2.53
C THR A 157 18.15 6.61 -3.74
N LYS A 158 18.81 6.24 -4.86
CA LYS A 158 18.78 7.05 -6.07
C LYS A 158 17.32 7.21 -6.54
N PRO A 159 16.89 8.45 -6.82
CA PRO A 159 15.60 8.70 -7.43
C PRO A 159 15.48 7.90 -8.73
N PHE A 160 14.25 7.46 -8.99
CA PHE A 160 13.94 6.88 -10.28
C PHE A 160 13.86 7.96 -11.36
N GLU A 161 14.43 7.69 -12.53
CA GLU A 161 14.28 8.52 -13.73
C GLU A 161 13.69 7.69 -14.88
N ASN A 162 12.51 8.09 -15.37
CA ASN A 162 11.93 7.56 -16.59
C ASN A 162 12.31 8.45 -17.78
N ASN A 163 13.42 8.14 -18.44
CA ASN A 163 13.89 8.92 -19.59
C ASN A 163 13.39 8.34 -20.93
N ALA A 164 12.35 7.51 -20.92
CA ALA A 164 11.80 6.94 -22.14
C ALA A 164 11.16 8.04 -23.00
N GLY A 165 11.81 8.37 -24.12
CA GLY A 165 11.26 9.24 -25.15
C GLY A 165 10.16 8.53 -25.94
N ILE A 166 9.09 9.25 -26.26
CA ILE A 166 8.04 8.80 -27.16
C ILE A 166 8.10 9.64 -28.44
N SER A 167 7.74 9.07 -29.59
CA SER A 167 7.71 9.81 -30.85
C SER A 167 6.78 11.04 -30.74
N SER A 168 7.28 12.21 -31.14
CA SER A 168 6.47 13.44 -31.22
C SER A 168 5.63 13.55 -32.50
N ALA A 169 5.92 12.69 -33.48
CA ALA A 169 5.11 12.55 -34.69
C ALA A 169 4.03 11.50 -34.43
N PHE A 170 2.78 11.98 -34.31
CA PHE A 170 1.60 11.16 -34.14
C PHE A 170 0.34 11.87 -34.66
N SER A 171 -0.63 11.06 -35.03
CA SER A 171 -2.00 11.41 -35.41
C SER A 171 -2.99 11.12 -34.27
N ASN A 172 -2.80 10.00 -33.57
CA ASN A 172 -3.68 9.54 -32.49
C ASN A 172 -2.89 9.01 -31.30
N VAL A 173 -3.52 9.10 -30.13
CA VAL A 173 -3.08 8.47 -28.88
C VAL A 173 -4.18 7.52 -28.43
N ILE A 174 -3.87 6.24 -28.28
CA ILE A 174 -4.82 5.24 -27.78
C ILE A 174 -4.49 4.93 -26.33
N ILE A 175 -5.40 5.29 -25.43
CA ILE A 175 -5.34 4.98 -24.00
C ILE A 175 -6.18 3.73 -23.74
N GLY A 176 -5.71 2.84 -22.86
CA GLY A 176 -6.42 1.64 -22.42
C GLY A 176 -6.20 0.42 -23.32
N SER A 177 -5.08 0.37 -24.03
CA SER A 177 -4.68 -0.78 -24.84
C SER A 177 -4.02 -1.88 -24.01
N THR A 178 -3.49 -1.56 -22.82
CA THR A 178 -2.92 -2.58 -21.93
C THR A 178 -3.93 -3.67 -21.64
N ARG A 179 -3.47 -4.92 -21.76
CA ARG A 179 -4.24 -6.13 -21.46
C ARG A 179 -3.42 -7.04 -20.55
N ILE A 180 -3.92 -7.30 -19.35
CA ILE A 180 -3.36 -8.27 -18.42
C ILE A 180 -4.34 -9.44 -18.30
N ALA A 181 -3.91 -10.64 -18.66
CA ALA A 181 -4.70 -11.86 -18.47
C ALA A 181 -4.19 -12.62 -17.24
N LEU A 182 -5.12 -13.01 -16.37
CA LEU A 182 -4.89 -13.86 -15.20
C LEU A 182 -5.75 -15.12 -15.29
N ASN A 183 -5.17 -16.27 -14.98
CA ASN A 183 -5.85 -17.57 -14.91
C ASN A 183 -5.30 -18.43 -13.75
N SER A 184 -5.73 -19.68 -13.66
CA SER A 184 -5.39 -20.60 -12.56
C SER A 184 -3.88 -20.90 -12.42
N ASN A 185 -3.08 -20.67 -13.47
CA ASN A 185 -1.63 -20.84 -13.43
C ASN A 185 -0.90 -19.65 -12.78
N ASP A 186 -1.56 -18.48 -12.71
CA ASP A 186 -0.95 -17.28 -12.18
C ASP A 186 -0.80 -17.34 -10.65
N VAL A 187 0.22 -16.62 -10.16
CA VAL A 187 0.46 -16.36 -8.75
C VAL A 187 0.39 -14.85 -8.55
N VAL A 188 -0.62 -14.39 -7.83
CA VAL A 188 -0.85 -12.98 -7.54
C VAL A 188 -0.41 -12.69 -6.10
N VAL A 189 0.47 -11.72 -5.93
CA VAL A 189 0.82 -11.18 -4.61
C VAL A 189 0.26 -9.78 -4.47
N SER A 190 -0.52 -9.54 -3.40
CA SER A 190 -1.09 -8.22 -3.16
C SER A 190 -0.62 -7.59 -1.86
N GLN A 191 -0.77 -6.28 -1.77
CA GLN A 191 -0.71 -5.55 -0.51
C GLN A 191 -1.75 -6.05 0.49
N ALA A 192 -1.60 -5.69 1.77
CA ALA A 192 -2.54 -6.03 2.83
C ALA A 192 -3.63 -4.95 3.01
N ASP A 193 -3.24 -3.67 3.06
CA ASP A 193 -4.12 -2.52 3.28
C ASP A 193 -5.14 -2.38 2.12
N GLY A 194 -6.43 -2.25 2.45
CA GLY A 194 -7.53 -2.19 1.49
C GLY A 194 -7.81 -3.49 0.72
N VAL A 195 -7.15 -4.62 1.07
CA VAL A 195 -7.36 -5.94 0.43
C VAL A 195 -7.85 -6.98 1.43
N THR A 196 -7.07 -7.24 2.48
CA THR A 196 -7.46 -8.17 3.55
C THR A 196 -7.57 -7.48 4.89
N ARG A 197 -6.97 -6.30 5.03
CA ARG A 197 -7.07 -5.47 6.23
C ARG A 197 -7.24 -4.05 5.75
N ASP A 198 -8.04 -3.26 6.43
CA ASP A 198 -8.12 -1.85 6.15
C ASP A 198 -8.15 -1.13 7.49
N PHE A 199 -7.00 -0.60 7.87
CA PHE A 199 -6.87 0.13 9.11
C PHE A 199 -7.78 1.37 9.12
N ARG A 200 -7.94 2.02 7.96
CA ARG A 200 -8.74 3.25 7.84
C ARG A 200 -10.22 2.91 7.98
N ALA A 201 -10.68 1.80 7.40
CA ALA A 201 -12.05 1.34 7.54
C ALA A 201 -12.32 0.53 8.83
N MET A 202 -11.35 0.44 9.75
CA MET A 202 -11.45 -0.35 10.99
C MET A 202 -11.68 -1.85 10.78
N GLN A 203 -11.30 -2.36 9.61
CA GLN A 203 -11.39 -3.77 9.25
C GLN A 203 -10.06 -4.47 9.54
N LEU A 204 -9.77 -4.63 10.83
CA LEU A 204 -8.59 -5.37 11.30
C LEU A 204 -8.96 -6.83 11.58
N GLN A 205 -8.28 -7.75 10.90
CA GLN A 205 -8.35 -9.19 11.11
C GLN A 205 -6.95 -9.79 10.99
N SER A 206 -6.71 -11.05 11.35
CA SER A 206 -5.40 -11.67 11.07
C SER A 206 -4.95 -11.43 9.62
N PRO A 207 -3.71 -10.95 9.36
CA PRO A 207 -3.20 -10.74 8.00
C PRO A 207 -3.06 -12.06 7.23
N PHE A 208 -3.28 -13.19 7.90
CA PHE A 208 -3.18 -14.54 7.37
C PHE A 208 -4.55 -15.25 7.25
N SER A 209 -5.65 -14.57 7.56
CA SER A 209 -7.00 -15.18 7.56
C SER A 209 -7.45 -15.65 6.18
N GLY A 210 -6.85 -15.13 5.10
CA GLY A 210 -7.26 -15.39 3.71
C GLY A 210 -8.58 -14.72 3.31
N ASN A 211 -9.26 -14.07 4.26
CA ASN A 211 -10.49 -13.32 4.02
C ASN A 211 -10.16 -12.03 3.27
N ILE A 212 -10.71 -11.86 2.07
CA ILE A 212 -10.58 -10.65 1.28
C ILE A 212 -11.77 -9.74 1.61
N LEU A 213 -11.51 -8.45 1.79
CA LEU A 213 -12.53 -7.45 2.07
C LEU A 213 -13.44 -7.25 0.84
N ASP A 214 -14.71 -6.94 1.06
CA ASP A 214 -15.71 -6.69 0.02
C ASP A 214 -15.76 -5.22 -0.43
N GLU A 215 -14.72 -4.45 -0.09
CA GLU A 215 -14.55 -3.05 -0.45
C GLU A 215 -13.17 -2.76 -1.03
N ASN A 216 -12.98 -1.54 -1.55
CA ASN A 216 -11.71 -1.03 -2.06
C ASN A 216 -11.04 -1.99 -3.08
N ALA A 217 -9.74 -2.28 -2.90
CA ALA A 217 -8.99 -3.20 -3.76
C ALA A 217 -9.36 -4.67 -3.50
N GLY A 218 -9.85 -4.98 -2.29
CA GLY A 218 -10.35 -6.29 -1.91
C GLY A 218 -11.52 -6.74 -2.77
N MET A 219 -12.50 -5.86 -3.00
CA MET A 219 -13.66 -6.13 -3.86
C MET A 219 -13.21 -6.63 -5.24
N VAL A 220 -12.34 -5.86 -5.91
CA VAL A 220 -11.81 -6.19 -7.24
C VAL A 220 -11.04 -7.52 -7.22
N LEU A 221 -10.17 -7.71 -6.23
CA LEU A 221 -9.38 -8.93 -6.12
C LEU A 221 -10.26 -10.16 -5.86
N SER A 222 -11.30 -10.03 -5.04
CA SER A 222 -12.20 -11.13 -4.69
C SER A 222 -12.92 -11.68 -5.93
N GLU A 223 -13.40 -10.79 -6.81
CA GLU A 223 -14.04 -11.18 -8.07
C GLU A 223 -13.06 -11.76 -9.08
N LEU A 224 -11.88 -11.15 -9.22
CA LEU A 224 -10.82 -11.67 -10.08
C LEU A 224 -10.44 -13.10 -9.64
N LYS A 225 -10.24 -13.32 -8.34
CA LYS A 225 -9.87 -14.63 -7.79
C LYS A 225 -10.98 -15.66 -7.96
N ALA A 226 -12.24 -15.27 -7.67
CA ALA A 226 -13.40 -16.15 -7.85
C ALA A 226 -13.58 -16.59 -9.31
N ALA A 227 -13.24 -15.71 -10.26
CA ALA A 227 -13.42 -16.00 -11.68
C ALA A 227 -12.24 -16.73 -12.33
N ALA A 228 -11.00 -16.35 -12.02
CA ALA A 228 -9.80 -16.87 -12.68
C ALA A 228 -9.11 -17.99 -11.92
N GLY A 229 -9.43 -18.19 -10.63
CA GLY A 229 -8.87 -19.27 -9.82
C GLY A 229 -7.35 -19.21 -9.59
N PHE A 230 -6.71 -18.06 -9.77
CA PHE A 230 -5.27 -17.91 -9.52
C PHE A 230 -4.93 -18.13 -8.04
N ARG A 231 -3.66 -18.48 -7.79
CA ARG A 231 -3.13 -18.54 -6.42
C ARG A 231 -2.85 -17.14 -5.93
N HIS A 232 -3.25 -16.85 -4.70
CA HIS A 232 -3.14 -15.51 -4.11
C HIS A 232 -2.42 -15.56 -2.78
N TYR A 233 -1.47 -14.64 -2.59
CA TYR A 233 -0.78 -14.42 -1.32
C TYR A 233 -0.83 -12.95 -0.93
N ILE A 234 -0.95 -12.69 0.37
CA ILE A 234 -0.79 -11.36 0.96
C ILE A 234 0.66 -11.14 1.35
N ALA A 235 1.18 -9.96 1.03
CA ALA A 235 2.46 -9.48 1.50
C ALA A 235 2.27 -8.60 2.73
N ALA A 236 2.11 -9.20 3.90
CA ALA A 236 2.08 -8.49 5.18
C ALA A 236 3.44 -8.49 5.86
N GLY A 237 3.69 -7.50 6.71
CA GLY A 237 4.88 -7.47 7.58
C GLY A 237 6.17 -7.10 6.84
N THR A 238 6.15 -6.08 6.00
CA THR A 238 7.35 -5.64 5.28
C THR A 238 8.28 -4.86 6.21
N ILE A 239 9.54 -5.28 6.28
CA ILE A 239 10.57 -4.53 6.98
C ILE A 239 10.94 -3.28 6.19
N VAL A 240 11.05 -2.15 6.88
CA VAL A 240 11.50 -0.88 6.33
C VAL A 240 12.59 -0.28 7.19
N LYS A 241 13.45 0.53 6.56
CA LYS A 241 14.58 1.20 7.21
C LYS A 241 14.57 2.68 6.90
N GLU A 242 14.87 3.50 7.90
CA GLU A 242 15.15 4.92 7.72
C GLU A 242 16.59 5.15 7.23
N ILE A 243 16.72 5.92 6.16
CA ILE A 243 17.98 6.33 5.53
C ILE A 243 17.84 7.80 5.16
N ASP A 244 18.70 8.65 5.73
CA ASP A 244 18.71 10.10 5.50
C ASP A 244 17.32 10.77 5.67
N GLY A 245 16.58 10.37 6.71
CA GLY A 245 15.27 10.94 7.05
C GLY A 245 14.09 10.41 6.22
N LYS A 246 14.32 9.41 5.36
CA LYS A 246 13.28 8.76 4.53
C LYS A 246 13.24 7.27 4.80
N TRP A 247 12.08 6.65 4.62
CA TRP A 247 11.90 5.22 4.85
C TRP A 247 11.93 4.45 3.53
N TYR A 248 12.51 3.26 3.56
CA TYR A 248 12.65 2.41 2.37
C TYR A 248 12.29 0.97 2.67
N ALA A 249 11.64 0.30 1.72
CA ALA A 249 11.47 -1.15 1.68
C ALA A 249 12.57 -1.80 0.82
N PRO A 250 12.95 -3.06 1.12
CA PRO A 250 14.00 -3.76 0.40
C PRO A 250 13.49 -4.52 -0.84
N ASP A 251 14.42 -4.81 -1.75
CA ASP A 251 14.27 -5.85 -2.78
C ASP A 251 14.42 -7.28 -2.20
N GLU A 252 14.51 -8.29 -3.07
CA GLU A 252 14.72 -9.69 -2.65
C GLU A 252 16.11 -9.99 -2.07
N LYS A 253 17.06 -9.05 -2.16
CA LYS A 253 18.45 -9.18 -1.73
C LYS A 253 18.76 -8.32 -0.50
N GLY A 254 17.73 -7.73 0.12
CA GLY A 254 17.90 -6.84 1.27
C GLY A 254 18.41 -5.44 0.91
N VAL A 255 18.38 -5.03 -0.36
CA VAL A 255 18.77 -3.67 -0.78
C VAL A 255 17.59 -2.73 -0.60
N TYR A 256 17.71 -1.81 0.35
CA TYR A 256 16.69 -0.81 0.68
C TYR A 256 16.63 0.28 -0.40
N MET A 257 15.61 0.24 -1.25
CA MET A 257 15.58 1.08 -2.46
C MET A 257 14.20 1.62 -2.86
N PHE A 258 13.11 1.12 -2.27
CA PHE A 258 11.75 1.59 -2.58
C PHE A 258 11.27 2.53 -1.47
N GLU A 259 11.23 3.83 -1.74
CA GLU A 259 10.78 4.82 -0.76
C GLU A 259 9.35 4.50 -0.28
N VAL A 260 9.17 4.46 1.04
CA VAL A 260 7.90 4.22 1.70
C VAL A 260 7.43 5.54 2.31
N PRO A 261 6.22 6.01 1.95
CA PRO A 261 5.66 7.21 2.55
C PRO A 261 5.60 7.14 4.08
N PHE A 262 5.96 8.22 4.76
CA PHE A 262 6.12 8.23 6.22
C PHE A 262 4.80 7.96 6.94
N GLU A 263 3.66 8.35 6.36
CA GLU A 263 2.34 8.08 6.91
C GLU A 263 2.06 6.57 7.07
N ASN A 264 2.63 5.70 6.23
CA ASN A 264 2.50 4.25 6.37
C ASN A 264 3.31 3.71 7.56
N VAL A 265 4.43 4.37 7.88
CA VAL A 265 5.22 4.06 9.09
C VAL A 265 4.45 4.49 10.34
N LEU A 266 3.65 5.55 10.23
CA LEU A 266 2.78 6.06 11.30
C LEU A 266 1.48 5.27 11.48
N TYR A 267 1.26 4.18 10.74
CA TYR A 267 0.16 3.28 11.03
C TYR A 267 0.28 2.74 12.47
N PRO A 268 -0.77 2.84 13.31
CA PRO A 268 -0.72 2.35 14.68
C PRO A 268 -0.42 0.85 14.79
N THR A 269 -0.58 0.09 13.71
CA THR A 269 -0.24 -1.33 13.58
C THR A 269 1.24 -1.59 13.21
N THR A 270 2.02 -0.57 12.84
CA THR A 270 3.45 -0.75 12.47
C THR A 270 4.31 -1.12 13.67
N ARG A 271 5.12 -2.17 13.58
CA ARG A 271 6.02 -2.56 14.68
C ARG A 271 7.34 -1.83 14.59
N LEU A 272 7.74 -1.10 15.63
CA LEU A 272 9.03 -0.41 15.65
C LEU A 272 10.05 -1.32 16.36
N LEU A 273 11.06 -1.77 15.63
CA LEU A 273 12.11 -2.63 16.17
C LEU A 273 13.27 -1.80 16.72
N ARG A 274 13.46 -0.60 16.16
CA ARG A 274 14.39 0.46 16.56
C ARG A 274 13.87 1.77 15.97
N LYS A 275 14.44 2.91 16.35
CA LYS A 275 14.07 4.23 15.80
C LYS A 275 14.14 4.31 14.26
N ASP A 276 15.08 3.59 13.64
CA ASP A 276 15.32 3.60 12.18
C ASP A 276 14.86 2.29 11.50
N ILE A 277 14.17 1.39 12.20
CA ILE A 277 13.75 0.08 11.65
C ILE A 277 12.32 -0.23 12.10
N ALA A 278 11.45 -0.45 11.14
CA ALA A 278 10.05 -0.77 11.37
C ALA A 278 9.59 -1.97 10.54
N VAL A 279 8.47 -2.55 10.94
CA VAL A 279 7.76 -3.60 10.21
C VAL A 279 6.34 -3.13 9.98
N ILE A 280 6.00 -2.87 8.72
CA ILE A 280 4.66 -2.44 8.33
C ILE A 280 3.81 -3.69 8.12
N ILE A 281 2.88 -3.92 9.04
CA ILE A 281 1.94 -5.06 8.99
C ILE A 281 0.95 -4.85 7.84
N ASP A 282 0.31 -3.68 7.82
CA ASP A 282 -0.67 -3.27 6.82
C ASP A 282 0.04 -2.61 5.63
N THR A 283 0.70 -3.42 4.81
CA THR A 283 1.43 -2.93 3.62
C THR A 283 0.48 -2.26 2.63
N ARG A 284 0.91 -1.12 2.08
CA ARG A 284 0.16 -0.30 1.13
C ARG A 284 1.06 0.23 0.01
N GLY A 285 1.10 -0.48 -1.11
CA GLY A 285 1.84 -0.05 -2.29
C GLY A 285 2.77 -1.12 -2.82
N ILE A 286 3.03 -1.04 -4.13
CA ILE A 286 3.90 -1.98 -4.84
C ILE A 286 5.31 -1.99 -4.23
N GLY A 287 5.79 -0.86 -3.71
CA GLY A 287 7.10 -0.75 -3.06
C GLY A 287 7.28 -1.68 -1.86
N MET A 288 6.21 -1.93 -1.12
CA MET A 288 6.27 -2.77 0.08
C MET A 288 6.08 -4.25 -0.18
N ILE A 289 5.78 -4.69 -1.41
CA ILE A 289 5.46 -6.10 -1.68
C ILE A 289 6.51 -6.82 -2.55
N VAL A 290 7.57 -6.12 -2.98
CA VAL A 290 8.59 -6.63 -3.91
C VAL A 290 9.24 -7.91 -3.42
N SER A 291 9.85 -7.89 -2.24
CA SER A 291 10.58 -9.06 -1.70
C SER A 291 9.67 -10.28 -1.60
N ARG A 292 8.43 -10.08 -1.15
CA ARG A 292 7.44 -11.16 -1.02
C ARG A 292 6.93 -11.68 -2.36
N ALA A 293 6.72 -10.79 -3.33
CA ALA A 293 6.34 -11.16 -4.69
C ALA A 293 7.37 -12.11 -5.31
N ILE A 294 8.65 -11.77 -5.18
CA ILE A 294 9.75 -12.59 -5.70
C ILE A 294 9.87 -13.91 -4.94
N ALA A 295 9.82 -13.89 -3.60
CA ALA A 295 9.88 -15.10 -2.78
C ALA A 295 8.72 -16.10 -3.07
N LYS A 296 7.59 -15.60 -3.60
CA LYS A 296 6.43 -16.41 -4.00
C LYS A 296 6.39 -16.75 -5.48
N ASN A 297 7.39 -16.38 -6.26
CA ASN A 297 7.40 -16.55 -7.72
C ASN A 297 6.14 -15.96 -8.37
N ALA A 298 5.77 -14.75 -7.95
CA ALA A 298 4.59 -14.06 -8.47
C ALA A 298 4.68 -13.87 -9.98
N THR A 299 3.57 -14.09 -10.69
CA THR A 299 3.40 -13.74 -12.10
C THR A 299 2.73 -12.37 -12.26
N ALA A 300 2.02 -11.92 -11.22
CA ALA A 300 1.45 -10.58 -11.14
C ALA A 300 1.44 -10.06 -9.71
N VAL A 301 1.41 -8.73 -9.57
CA VAL A 301 1.23 -8.05 -8.29
C VAL A 301 0.07 -7.07 -8.33
N LEU A 302 -0.60 -6.86 -7.20
CA LEU A 302 -1.69 -5.90 -7.03
C LEU A 302 -1.47 -5.01 -5.81
N GLY A 303 -1.45 -3.69 -6.00
CA GLY A 303 -1.31 -2.72 -4.92
C GLY A 303 -1.36 -1.27 -5.41
N SER A 304 -1.24 -0.30 -4.51
CA SER A 304 -1.24 1.12 -4.87
C SER A 304 0.05 1.55 -5.58
N CYS A 305 -0.08 2.48 -6.51
CA CYS A 305 1.03 3.16 -7.18
C CYS A 305 0.97 4.66 -6.89
N ASP A 306 0.86 5.01 -5.61
CA ASP A 306 0.60 6.39 -5.19
C ASP A 306 1.89 7.19 -4.96
N SER A 307 3.02 6.52 -4.78
CA SER A 307 4.33 7.15 -4.53
C SER A 307 5.37 6.90 -5.62
N ALA A 308 6.45 7.70 -5.63
CA ALA A 308 7.60 7.46 -6.52
C ALA A 308 8.32 6.14 -6.19
N GLY A 309 8.32 5.72 -4.92
CA GLY A 309 8.86 4.42 -4.51
C GLY A 309 8.07 3.25 -5.11
N ASP A 310 6.74 3.35 -5.17
CA ASP A 310 5.89 2.35 -5.84
C ASP A 310 6.16 2.28 -7.34
N VAL A 311 6.39 3.42 -8.00
CA VAL A 311 6.76 3.47 -9.42
C VAL A 311 8.11 2.78 -9.65
N LYS A 312 9.12 3.06 -8.81
CA LYS A 312 10.43 2.39 -8.87
C LYS A 312 10.28 0.88 -8.69
N ALA A 313 9.42 0.44 -7.78
CA ALA A 313 9.13 -0.96 -7.54
C ALA A 313 8.37 -1.64 -8.69
N ALA A 314 7.38 -0.96 -9.27
CA ALA A 314 6.64 -1.44 -10.43
C ALA A 314 7.58 -1.71 -11.61
N LEU A 315 8.55 -0.81 -11.85
CA LEU A 315 9.56 -1.00 -12.90
C LEU A 315 10.53 -2.13 -12.58
N TYR A 316 10.95 -2.24 -11.33
CA TYR A 316 11.81 -3.33 -10.88
C TYR A 316 11.15 -4.70 -11.11
N LEU A 317 9.88 -4.84 -10.72
CA LEU A 317 9.09 -6.06 -10.94
C LEU A 317 8.79 -6.29 -12.42
N GLY A 318 8.42 -5.24 -13.15
CA GLY A 318 8.14 -5.29 -14.59
C GLY A 318 9.37 -5.70 -15.40
N GLY A 319 10.56 -5.24 -15.04
CA GLY A 319 11.84 -5.67 -15.64
C GLY A 319 12.18 -7.14 -15.39
N LYS A 320 11.55 -7.77 -14.39
CA LYS A 320 11.60 -9.22 -14.14
C LYS A 320 10.46 -9.99 -14.80
N GLY A 321 9.64 -9.33 -15.62
CA GLY A 321 8.50 -9.93 -16.31
C GLY A 321 7.26 -10.15 -15.44
N ILE A 322 7.20 -9.54 -14.25
CA ILE A 322 6.04 -9.62 -13.36
C ILE A 322 5.05 -8.53 -13.76
N LYS A 323 3.79 -8.91 -14.01
CA LYS A 323 2.72 -7.97 -14.39
C LYS A 323 2.35 -7.09 -13.19
N VAL A 324 2.16 -5.79 -13.38
CA VAL A 324 1.83 -4.86 -12.28
C VAL A 324 0.42 -4.32 -12.43
N ILE A 325 -0.41 -4.47 -11.39
CA ILE A 325 -1.78 -3.95 -11.35
C ILE A 325 -1.84 -2.88 -10.25
N CYS A 326 -1.86 -1.61 -10.65
CA CYS A 326 -1.97 -0.47 -9.75
C CYS A 326 -3.45 -0.25 -9.39
N SER A 327 -3.87 -0.57 -8.17
CA SER A 327 -5.26 -0.39 -7.72
C SER A 327 -5.62 1.09 -7.59
N THR A 328 -4.68 1.89 -7.11
CA THR A 328 -4.70 3.36 -7.11
C THR A 328 -3.46 3.88 -7.83
N ASP A 329 -3.56 5.10 -8.36
CA ASP A 329 -2.79 5.53 -9.52
C ASP A 329 -2.16 6.91 -9.42
N LEU A 330 -2.08 7.51 -8.22
CA LEU A 330 -1.63 8.90 -8.09
C LEU A 330 -0.26 9.16 -8.73
N SER A 331 0.64 8.17 -8.71
CA SER A 331 1.96 8.22 -9.35
C SER A 331 2.12 7.26 -10.54
N ALA A 332 1.13 6.45 -10.87
CA ALA A 332 1.14 5.59 -12.05
C ALA A 332 1.45 6.33 -13.38
N PRO A 333 1.03 7.60 -13.60
CA PRO A 333 1.50 8.40 -14.74
C PRO A 333 3.01 8.41 -14.99
N MET A 334 3.83 8.27 -13.94
CA MET A 334 5.29 8.26 -14.09
C MET A 334 5.81 7.01 -14.81
N LEU A 335 4.99 5.96 -14.93
CA LEU A 335 5.29 4.74 -15.69
C LEU A 335 5.13 4.90 -17.20
N ILE A 336 4.58 6.03 -17.68
CA ILE A 336 4.36 6.24 -19.11
C ILE A 336 5.64 5.97 -19.92
N GLY A 337 5.53 5.19 -20.99
CA GLY A 337 6.67 4.87 -21.89
C GLY A 337 7.68 3.86 -21.33
N SER A 338 7.46 3.30 -20.15
CA SER A 338 8.40 2.33 -19.55
C SER A 338 8.40 0.93 -20.19
N ASN A 339 7.40 0.63 -21.04
CA ASN A 339 7.23 -0.66 -21.72
C ASN A 339 7.07 -1.88 -20.80
N ILE A 340 6.86 -1.69 -19.49
CA ILE A 340 6.51 -2.79 -18.59
C ILE A 340 5.04 -3.17 -18.77
N THR A 341 4.69 -4.42 -18.48
CA THR A 341 3.28 -4.82 -18.42
C THR A 341 2.65 -4.30 -17.13
N ALA A 342 2.09 -3.09 -17.17
CA ALA A 342 1.43 -2.45 -16.04
C ALA A 342 0.08 -1.87 -16.45
N ALA A 343 -0.93 -2.02 -15.58
CA ALA A 343 -2.24 -1.40 -15.73
C ALA A 343 -2.56 -0.55 -14.49
N GLY A 344 -2.99 0.67 -14.73
CA GLY A 344 -3.58 1.54 -13.72
C GLY A 344 -5.08 1.31 -13.57
N SER A 345 -5.64 1.42 -12.36
CA SER A 345 -7.05 1.27 -11.94
C SER A 345 -8.02 0.73 -13.01
N ALA A 346 -7.72 -0.47 -13.54
CA ALA A 346 -8.30 -0.93 -14.79
C ALA A 346 -9.53 -1.81 -14.54
N PRO A 347 -10.63 -1.61 -15.30
CA PRO A 347 -11.75 -2.54 -15.24
C PRO A 347 -11.32 -3.89 -15.77
N PHE A 348 -12.07 -4.92 -15.41
CA PHE A 348 -11.85 -6.27 -15.91
C PHE A 348 -13.11 -6.88 -16.51
N ARG A 349 -12.90 -7.97 -17.26
CA ARG A 349 -13.95 -8.81 -17.83
C ARG A 349 -13.50 -10.26 -17.81
N LEU A 350 -14.46 -11.17 -17.89
CA LEU A 350 -14.19 -12.60 -17.91
C LEU A 350 -14.20 -13.11 -19.35
N GLU A 351 -13.20 -13.92 -19.70
CA GLU A 351 -13.08 -14.68 -20.93
C GLU A 351 -12.88 -16.16 -20.57
N GLY A 352 -13.98 -16.89 -20.36
CA GLY A 352 -13.91 -18.27 -19.87
C GLY A 352 -13.35 -18.32 -18.44
N ASP A 353 -12.25 -19.04 -18.26
CA ASP A 353 -11.50 -19.21 -16.99
C ASP A 353 -10.41 -18.13 -16.79
N THR A 354 -10.38 -17.13 -17.67
CA THR A 354 -9.39 -16.05 -17.64
C THR A 354 -10.05 -14.73 -17.28
N ALA A 355 -9.50 -14.04 -16.29
CA ALA A 355 -9.83 -12.64 -16.02
C ALA A 355 -8.91 -11.73 -16.84
N VAL A 356 -9.50 -10.85 -17.64
CA VAL A 356 -8.81 -9.88 -18.48
C VAL A 356 -8.99 -8.50 -17.87
N ILE A 357 -7.89 -7.93 -17.39
CA ILE A 357 -7.79 -6.59 -16.84
C ILE A 357 -7.34 -5.63 -17.96
N GLY A 358 -8.03 -4.50 -18.09
CA GLY A 358 -7.77 -3.49 -19.11
C GLY A 358 -8.55 -3.73 -20.41
N ASP A 359 -7.89 -3.48 -21.55
CA ASP A 359 -8.46 -3.63 -22.91
C ASP A 359 -9.72 -2.78 -23.12
N ARG A 360 -9.61 -1.48 -22.81
CA ARG A 360 -10.66 -0.45 -22.90
C ARG A 360 -10.16 0.76 -23.67
N ARG A 361 -10.18 0.66 -24.98
CA ARG A 361 -9.52 1.64 -25.85
C ARG A 361 -10.33 2.92 -26.01
N VAL A 362 -9.68 4.05 -25.79
CA VAL A 362 -10.12 5.40 -26.16
C VAL A 362 -9.04 6.00 -27.06
N ALA A 363 -9.42 6.33 -28.30
CA ALA A 363 -8.54 6.96 -29.27
C ALA A 363 -8.77 8.47 -29.24
N ILE A 364 -7.69 9.22 -29.05
CA ILE A 364 -7.71 10.68 -28.97
C ILE A 364 -6.88 11.21 -30.14
N SER A 365 -7.52 11.90 -31.07
CA SER A 365 -6.80 12.56 -32.14
C SER A 365 -5.99 13.74 -31.60
N ARG A 366 -4.83 14.02 -32.18
CA ARG A 366 -3.89 15.07 -31.71
C ARG A 366 -4.54 16.43 -31.41
N ASN A 367 -5.50 16.84 -32.25
CA ASN A 367 -6.17 18.14 -32.15
C ASN A 367 -7.51 18.08 -31.39
N GLU A 368 -7.98 16.90 -31.02
CA GLU A 368 -9.23 16.73 -30.28
C GLU A 368 -9.10 17.34 -28.88
N PRO A 369 -10.04 18.21 -28.47
CA PRO A 369 -10.06 18.74 -27.10
C PRO A 369 -10.28 17.63 -26.07
N VAL A 370 -9.42 17.58 -25.07
CA VAL A 370 -9.58 16.73 -23.87
C VAL A 370 -9.76 17.64 -22.67
N VAL A 371 -10.75 17.38 -21.82
CA VAL A 371 -10.90 18.10 -20.54
C VAL A 371 -10.50 17.19 -19.39
N ALA A 372 -9.50 17.61 -18.61
CA ALA A 372 -8.93 16.82 -17.53
C ALA A 372 -9.20 17.46 -16.17
N GLY A 373 -9.59 16.66 -15.18
CA GLY A 373 -9.60 17.09 -13.78
C GLY A 373 -8.19 17.42 -13.31
N ASP A 374 -8.05 18.50 -12.56
CA ASP A 374 -6.82 18.92 -11.92
C ASP A 374 -7.09 19.27 -10.46
N TYR A 375 -6.16 18.97 -9.57
CA TYR A 375 -6.34 19.22 -8.15
C TYR A 375 -5.90 20.66 -7.82
N ALA A 376 -6.82 21.43 -7.25
CA ALA A 376 -6.59 22.83 -6.85
C ALA A 376 -6.82 23.07 -5.35
N GLY A 377 -7.02 21.99 -4.57
CA GLY A 377 -7.34 22.05 -3.15
C GLY A 377 -6.12 22.04 -2.22
N LYS A 378 -6.39 21.89 -0.91
CA LYS A 378 -5.39 21.67 0.14
C LYS A 378 -5.55 20.37 0.95
N LYS A 379 -6.61 19.60 0.70
CA LYS A 379 -6.90 18.33 1.39
C LYS A 379 -6.23 17.14 0.70
N GLU A 380 -5.45 16.35 1.43
CA GLU A 380 -4.70 15.22 0.87
C GLU A 380 -5.59 14.12 0.27
N ASN A 381 -6.74 13.84 0.90
CA ASN A 381 -7.71 12.85 0.42
C ASN A 381 -8.29 13.17 -0.98
N MET A 382 -8.07 14.37 -1.49
CA MET A 382 -8.50 14.83 -2.81
C MET A 382 -7.41 14.79 -3.88
N LEU A 383 -6.16 14.44 -3.54
CA LEU A 383 -5.03 14.47 -4.47
C LEU A 383 -5.28 13.67 -5.76
N GLY A 384 -5.99 12.55 -5.67
CA GLY A 384 -6.33 11.72 -6.83
C GLY A 384 -7.24 12.40 -7.87
N TYR A 385 -7.92 13.52 -7.55
CA TYR A 385 -8.62 14.32 -8.58
C TYR A 385 -7.65 15.03 -9.53
N GLY A 386 -6.36 15.14 -9.17
CA GLY A 386 -5.30 15.72 -10.00
C GLY A 386 -4.55 14.70 -10.87
N THR A 387 -4.76 13.39 -10.66
CA THR A 387 -4.13 12.34 -11.48
C THR A 387 -4.41 12.50 -12.98
N PRO A 388 -5.62 12.87 -13.44
CA PRO A 388 -5.88 13.08 -14.87
C PRO A 388 -4.96 14.13 -15.50
N ALA A 389 -4.84 15.32 -14.92
CA ALA A 389 -3.94 16.37 -15.42
C ALA A 389 -2.46 15.93 -15.38
N LYS A 390 -2.04 15.23 -14.32
CA LYS A 390 -0.70 14.67 -14.19
C LYS A 390 -0.38 13.67 -15.31
N TYR A 391 -1.33 12.80 -15.67
CA TYR A 391 -1.19 11.84 -16.77
C TYR A 391 -0.84 12.52 -18.10
N PHE A 392 -1.61 13.54 -18.48
CA PHE A 392 -1.34 14.27 -19.72
C PHE A 392 -0.06 15.11 -19.66
N SER A 393 0.30 15.64 -18.49
CA SER A 393 1.58 16.32 -18.30
C SER A 393 2.76 15.36 -18.51
N GLU A 394 2.67 14.13 -18.00
CA GLU A 394 3.68 13.09 -18.21
C GLU A 394 3.77 12.66 -19.69
N LEU A 395 2.65 12.62 -20.42
CA LEU A 395 2.67 12.43 -21.88
C LEU A 395 3.38 13.57 -22.61
N GLU A 396 3.08 14.83 -22.27
CA GLU A 396 3.69 16.00 -22.90
C GLU A 396 5.21 16.04 -22.65
N LYS A 397 5.66 15.73 -21.42
CA LYS A 397 7.10 15.59 -21.10
C LYS A 397 7.83 14.58 -21.98
N ARG A 398 7.12 13.60 -22.53
CA ARG A 398 7.66 12.55 -23.41
C ARG A 398 7.48 12.86 -24.89
N GLY A 399 7.00 14.05 -25.24
CA GLY A 399 6.83 14.51 -26.63
C GLY A 399 5.41 14.36 -27.19
N VAL A 400 4.46 13.81 -26.41
CA VAL A 400 3.08 13.60 -26.85
C VAL A 400 2.20 14.77 -26.41
N LYS A 401 2.10 15.79 -27.27
CA LYS A 401 1.34 17.01 -27.00
C LYS A 401 -0.10 16.94 -27.52
N LEU A 402 -1.05 16.70 -26.62
CA LEU A 402 -2.50 16.74 -26.87
C LEU A 402 -3.12 18.10 -26.53
N ASN A 403 -4.31 18.40 -27.04
CA ASN A 403 -5.07 19.62 -26.75
C ASN A 403 -5.86 19.50 -25.43
N VAL A 404 -5.15 19.58 -24.30
CA VAL A 404 -5.70 19.33 -22.95
C VAL A 404 -6.11 20.63 -22.24
N TYR A 405 -7.30 20.62 -21.64
CA TYR A 405 -7.84 21.71 -20.81
C TYR A 405 -7.99 21.23 -19.35
N PRO A 406 -7.02 21.54 -18.47
CA PRO A 406 -7.15 21.21 -17.05
C PRO A 406 -8.27 22.04 -16.38
N VAL A 407 -8.96 21.44 -15.42
CA VAL A 407 -10.05 22.06 -14.65
C VAL A 407 -9.81 21.81 -13.17
N GLY A 408 -9.57 22.89 -12.42
CA GLY A 408 -9.34 22.83 -10.98
C GLY A 408 -10.54 22.34 -10.16
N ILE A 409 -10.28 21.34 -9.33
CA ILE A 409 -11.17 20.71 -8.36
C ILE A 409 -10.58 20.93 -6.96
N ASP A 410 -11.32 21.66 -6.13
CA ASP A 410 -10.91 22.06 -4.77
C ASP A 410 -11.87 21.56 -3.68
N GLY A 411 -12.95 20.89 -4.07
CA GLY A 411 -13.90 20.23 -3.17
C GLY A 411 -14.55 18.99 -3.81
N MET A 412 -15.17 18.17 -2.96
CA MET A 412 -15.98 17.01 -3.39
C MET A 412 -17.15 17.46 -4.28
N ASN A 413 -17.64 16.55 -5.13
CA ASN A 413 -18.83 16.74 -5.97
C ASN A 413 -18.73 17.92 -6.96
N GLN A 414 -17.51 18.26 -7.39
CA GLN A 414 -17.27 19.33 -8.35
C GLN A 414 -17.05 18.86 -9.79
N THR A 415 -17.29 17.57 -10.07
CA THR A 415 -17.17 16.97 -11.41
C THR A 415 -18.02 17.71 -12.46
N GLY A 416 -19.10 18.40 -12.05
CA GLY A 416 -19.87 19.28 -12.93
C GLY A 416 -19.05 20.40 -13.58
N LYS A 417 -17.96 20.87 -12.97
CA LYS A 417 -17.02 21.85 -13.56
C LYS A 417 -16.34 21.28 -14.81
N ILE A 418 -15.93 20.01 -14.77
CA ILE A 418 -15.31 19.29 -15.90
C ILE A 418 -16.32 19.17 -17.05
N ILE A 419 -17.55 18.72 -16.74
CA ILE A 419 -18.59 18.55 -17.75
C ILE A 419 -18.98 19.87 -18.41
N LYS A 420 -19.10 20.96 -17.64
CA LYS A 420 -19.36 22.30 -18.18
C LYS A 420 -18.25 22.71 -19.16
N LYS A 421 -16.98 22.55 -18.76
CA LYS A 421 -15.84 22.87 -19.62
C LYS A 421 -15.80 22.01 -20.88
N ALA A 422 -16.14 20.72 -20.78
CA ALA A 422 -16.22 19.81 -21.92
C ALA A 422 -17.27 20.27 -22.94
N LYS A 423 -18.45 20.70 -22.46
CA LYS A 423 -19.50 21.30 -23.31
C LYS A 423 -19.01 22.59 -23.97
N ASP A 424 -18.39 23.49 -23.21
CA ASP A 424 -17.85 24.77 -23.72
C ASP A 424 -16.79 24.57 -24.80
N LYS A 425 -15.93 23.55 -24.64
CA LYS A 425 -14.86 23.20 -25.58
C LYS A 425 -15.28 22.23 -26.68
N LYS A 426 -16.53 21.77 -26.67
CA LYS A 426 -17.04 20.73 -27.57
C LYS A 426 -16.16 19.47 -27.55
N ALA A 427 -15.60 19.14 -26.39
CA ALA A 427 -14.78 17.95 -26.19
C ALA A 427 -15.67 16.70 -26.21
N ASN A 428 -15.24 15.64 -26.89
CA ASN A 428 -15.85 14.32 -26.73
C ASN A 428 -15.10 13.45 -25.72
N VAL A 429 -13.94 13.88 -25.23
CA VAL A 429 -13.13 13.12 -24.26
C VAL A 429 -12.97 13.91 -22.97
N ILE A 430 -13.29 13.27 -21.85
CA ILE A 430 -12.95 13.75 -20.51
C ILE A 430 -12.01 12.78 -19.82
N ALA A 431 -11.23 13.30 -18.88
CA ALA A 431 -10.36 12.53 -18.01
C ALA A 431 -10.67 12.91 -16.57
N VAL A 432 -11.17 11.96 -15.78
CA VAL A 432 -11.84 12.25 -14.52
C VAL A 432 -11.67 11.12 -13.51
N ARG A 433 -11.74 11.47 -12.22
CA ARG A 433 -11.91 10.50 -11.14
C ARG A 433 -13.37 10.47 -10.69
N VAL A 434 -13.93 9.28 -10.55
CA VAL A 434 -15.30 9.04 -10.07
C VAL A 434 -15.23 8.35 -8.71
N LEU A 435 -15.52 9.10 -7.65
CA LEU A 435 -15.41 8.62 -6.27
C LEU A 435 -16.76 8.57 -5.55
N SER A 436 -17.69 9.48 -5.88
CA SER A 436 -18.99 9.60 -5.22
C SER A 436 -20.18 9.29 -6.14
N SER A 437 -21.36 9.16 -5.55
CA SER A 437 -22.63 9.06 -6.28
C SER A 437 -22.89 10.26 -7.20
N ASP A 438 -22.49 11.45 -6.75
CA ASP A 438 -22.69 12.69 -7.50
C ASP A 438 -21.76 12.74 -8.71
N ASP A 439 -20.49 12.35 -8.54
CA ASP A 439 -19.55 12.21 -9.65
C ASP A 439 -20.11 11.23 -10.69
N TYR A 440 -20.59 10.07 -10.25
CA TYR A 440 -21.21 9.06 -11.11
C TYR A 440 -22.41 9.62 -11.88
N ALA A 441 -23.36 10.27 -11.19
CA ALA A 441 -24.58 10.76 -11.83
C ALA A 441 -24.27 11.81 -12.91
N ILE A 442 -23.30 12.69 -12.64
CA ILE A 442 -22.87 13.74 -13.56
C ILE A 442 -22.17 13.16 -14.79
N VAL A 443 -21.22 12.23 -14.59
CA VAL A 443 -20.49 11.63 -15.71
C VAL A 443 -21.40 10.73 -16.54
N LYS A 444 -22.25 9.92 -15.89
CA LYS A 444 -23.26 9.10 -16.56
C LYS A 444 -24.15 9.93 -17.48
N ALA A 445 -24.75 11.01 -16.97
CA ALA A 445 -25.62 11.87 -17.78
C ALA A 445 -24.88 12.45 -18.99
N TRP A 446 -23.60 12.83 -18.83
CA TRP A 446 -22.80 13.30 -19.95
C TRP A 446 -22.48 12.21 -20.98
N LEU A 447 -22.21 10.97 -20.57
CA LEU A 447 -21.98 9.85 -21.48
C LEU A 447 -23.25 9.46 -22.26
N GLU A 448 -24.43 9.52 -21.62
CA GLU A 448 -25.74 9.18 -22.22
C GLU A 448 -26.19 10.18 -23.29
N GLU A 449 -25.77 11.45 -23.19
CA GLU A 449 -26.12 12.50 -24.16
C GLU A 449 -25.61 12.21 -25.59
N LYS A 450 -24.50 11.45 -25.76
CA LYS A 450 -23.94 11.12 -27.08
C LYS A 450 -23.03 9.89 -27.02
N SER A 451 -23.28 8.91 -27.88
CA SER A 451 -22.48 7.65 -27.96
C SER A 451 -21.00 7.84 -28.28
N GLY A 452 -20.64 8.95 -28.94
CA GLY A 452 -19.25 9.31 -29.24
C GLY A 452 -18.50 9.97 -28.09
N ARG A 453 -19.13 10.19 -26.91
CA ARG A 453 -18.45 10.73 -25.74
C ARG A 453 -17.73 9.63 -24.98
N GLN A 454 -16.53 9.93 -24.52
CA GLN A 454 -15.65 8.98 -23.86
C GLN A 454 -15.06 9.57 -22.57
N ALA A 455 -14.84 8.72 -21.57
CA ALA A 455 -14.24 9.07 -20.30
C ALA A 455 -13.05 8.16 -19.99
N VAL A 456 -11.88 8.74 -19.71
CA VAL A 456 -10.75 8.03 -19.12
C VAL A 456 -10.88 8.16 -17.60
N LEU A 457 -11.05 7.04 -16.91
CA LEU A 457 -11.29 6.99 -15.47
C LEU A 457 -9.97 6.77 -14.73
N PHE A 458 -9.65 7.66 -13.78
CA PHE A 458 -8.43 7.60 -12.98
C PHE A 458 -8.76 7.21 -11.53
N GLY A 459 -8.08 6.22 -10.98
CA GLY A 459 -8.24 5.80 -9.57
C GLY A 459 -9.69 5.57 -9.14
N SER A 460 -10.51 5.05 -10.06
CA SER A 460 -11.98 4.99 -9.94
C SER A 460 -12.49 3.57 -9.72
N GLU A 461 -11.78 2.53 -10.15
CA GLU A 461 -12.23 1.13 -10.02
C GLU A 461 -12.26 0.62 -8.58
N THR A 462 -11.53 1.26 -7.66
CA THR A 462 -11.59 0.95 -6.23
C THR A 462 -12.79 1.61 -5.54
N SER A 463 -13.56 2.45 -6.24
CA SER A 463 -14.79 3.04 -5.71
C SER A 463 -16.00 2.29 -6.29
N PRO A 464 -17.07 2.05 -5.51
CA PRO A 464 -18.28 1.39 -6.02
C PRO A 464 -18.89 2.13 -7.23
N TYR A 465 -18.75 3.45 -7.27
CA TYR A 465 -19.33 4.31 -8.29
C TYR A 465 -18.53 4.33 -9.60
N GLY A 466 -17.20 4.35 -9.52
CA GLY A 466 -16.34 4.26 -10.70
C GLY A 466 -16.41 2.86 -11.33
N TYR A 467 -16.33 1.83 -10.49
CA TYR A 467 -16.55 0.44 -10.89
C TYR A 467 -17.91 0.21 -11.56
N LYS A 468 -18.98 0.83 -11.05
CA LYS A 468 -20.30 0.76 -11.67
C LYS A 468 -20.31 1.43 -13.03
N LEU A 469 -19.74 2.63 -13.14
CA LEU A 469 -19.72 3.41 -14.37
C LEU A 469 -18.99 2.68 -15.51
N SER A 470 -17.83 2.08 -15.25
CA SER A 470 -17.03 1.39 -16.28
C SER A 470 -17.74 0.15 -16.84
N ARG A 471 -18.57 -0.50 -16.03
CA ARG A 471 -19.39 -1.66 -16.43
C ARG A 471 -20.63 -1.27 -17.23
N GLU A 472 -21.24 -0.12 -16.93
CA GLU A 472 -22.37 0.41 -17.70
C GLU A 472 -21.90 0.92 -19.07
N PHE A 473 -20.77 1.62 -19.13
CA PHE A 473 -20.28 2.32 -20.31
C PHE A 473 -19.01 1.69 -20.92
N LYS A 474 -19.06 0.37 -21.13
CA LYS A 474 -17.92 -0.48 -21.56
C LYS A 474 -17.19 -0.01 -22.82
N SER A 475 -17.89 0.62 -23.76
CA SER A 475 -17.34 1.13 -25.04
C SER A 475 -17.01 2.62 -25.02
N GLN A 476 -17.37 3.32 -23.93
CA GLN A 476 -17.16 4.76 -23.77
C GLN A 476 -16.20 5.07 -22.62
N THR A 477 -15.78 4.08 -21.84
CA THR A 477 -14.85 4.28 -20.72
C THR A 477 -13.50 3.60 -20.99
N SER A 478 -12.45 4.22 -20.46
CA SER A 478 -11.08 3.71 -20.40
C SER A 478 -10.53 3.89 -18.97
N PHE A 479 -9.27 3.55 -18.77
CA PHE A 479 -8.55 3.62 -17.51
C PHE A 479 -7.22 4.37 -17.68
N ASP A 480 -6.55 4.62 -16.57
CA ASP A 480 -5.25 5.27 -16.45
C ASP A 480 -4.09 4.38 -16.94
N ASP A 481 -4.12 4.03 -18.23
CA ASP A 481 -3.17 3.12 -18.86
C ASP A 481 -1.75 3.73 -18.96
N PRO A 482 -0.73 3.19 -18.28
CA PRO A 482 0.63 3.69 -18.37
C PRO A 482 1.33 3.30 -19.69
N ASN A 483 0.70 2.51 -20.56
CA ASN A 483 1.27 2.14 -21.86
C ASN A 483 0.37 2.60 -23.03
N PRO A 484 0.18 3.91 -23.23
CA PRO A 484 -0.61 4.38 -24.35
C PRO A 484 0.10 4.06 -25.68
N VAL A 485 -0.69 3.74 -26.70
CA VAL A 485 -0.18 3.47 -28.05
C VAL A 485 -0.22 4.78 -28.85
N ILE A 486 0.87 5.09 -29.53
CA ILE A 486 1.04 6.31 -30.32
C ILE A 486 1.07 5.95 -31.80
N GLU A 487 0.12 6.49 -32.56
CA GLU A 487 -0.09 6.17 -34.00
C GLU A 487 0.09 7.37 -34.90
#